data_AF-A0AB73AAN6-F1
#
_entry.id   AF-A0AB73AAN6-F1
#
_cell.length_a   1.000
_cell.length_b   1.000
_cell.length_c   1.000
_cell.angle_alpha   90.00
_cell.angle_beta   90.00
_cell.angle_gamma   90.00
#
_symmetry.space_group_name_H-M   'P 1'
#
loop_
_entity.id
_entity.type
_entity.pdbx_description
1 polymer ?
#
loop_
_entity_poly.entity_id
_entity_poly.type
_entity_poly.pdbx_seq_one_letter_code
_entity_poly.pdbx_strand_id
1 'polypeptide(L)'
;MGKLAIISDLHVDINKFGESELMQLWQVLQKHKITRLHLAGDTANKVDRCLAVVEFFVNKGLSTTFHFGNHELADVTNEQMMDHFPDPHFLNERYIALNEQTVLLGMNGWYDYQFSELKDYDAIVRMKRLYWYDRFIQRGKTDLEVNAEMLAAAKNLLDQLEAKKLEVILSTHFVPKRAFIVYQSAPYERWNKLNAFLGSESFGKLLDHYSNIKQVVFGHTHRRFEDQLIHGAIYSCRPFGYYYEWQLTRDFVLKEQLLDSYDPMKLRVLLRAHHPAFQHYQTQHLQEEFEQAMTIISY
;
A
#
# COMPACT_ATOMS: atom_id res chain seq x y z
N MET A 1 3.95 -24.98 7.93
CA MET A 1 3.58 -23.63 8.41
C MET A 1 4.12 -22.64 7.40
N GLY A 2 3.23 -21.93 6.72
CA GLY A 2 3.57 -20.97 5.68
C GLY A 2 3.81 -19.58 6.27
N LYS A 3 4.45 -18.73 5.48
CA LYS A 3 4.65 -17.31 5.81
C LYS A 3 4.26 -16.46 4.61
N LEU A 4 3.34 -15.55 4.84
CA LEU A 4 2.89 -14.56 3.89
C LEU A 4 3.68 -13.27 4.13
N ALA A 5 4.34 -12.76 3.10
CA ALA A 5 4.83 -11.38 3.06
C ALA A 5 3.81 -10.50 2.34
N ILE A 6 3.48 -9.34 2.91
CA ILE A 6 2.68 -8.31 2.26
C ILE A 6 3.49 -7.01 2.21
N ILE A 7 3.61 -6.43 1.01
CA ILE A 7 4.36 -5.21 0.74
C ILE A 7 3.47 -4.28 -0.09
N SER A 8 3.37 -3.01 0.30
CA SER A 8 2.69 -1.96 -0.47
C SER A 8 3.67 -0.84 -0.82
N ASP A 9 3.31 -0.02 -1.80
CA ASP A 9 4.02 1.23 -2.12
C ASP A 9 5.49 0.99 -2.51
N LEU A 10 5.77 -0.11 -3.22
CA LEU A 10 7.12 -0.45 -3.68
C LEU A 10 7.64 0.57 -4.69
N HIS A 11 6.75 1.18 -5.48
CA HIS A 11 7.03 2.27 -6.41
C HIS A 11 8.28 2.04 -7.26
N VAL A 12 8.41 0.86 -7.88
CA VAL A 12 9.64 0.41 -8.55
C VAL A 12 10.13 1.39 -9.62
N ASP A 13 9.23 2.13 -10.26
CA ASP A 13 9.60 3.10 -11.29
C ASP A 13 10.21 4.38 -10.67
N ILE A 14 9.64 4.85 -9.56
CA ILE A 14 10.11 6.07 -8.88
C ILE A 14 11.39 5.77 -8.09
N ASN A 15 11.47 4.57 -7.52
CA ASN A 15 12.62 4.08 -6.77
C ASN A 15 13.72 3.49 -7.68
N LYS A 16 13.45 3.42 -8.99
CA LYS A 16 14.37 2.93 -10.03
C LYS A 16 14.89 1.52 -9.78
N PHE A 17 14.01 0.64 -9.31
CA PHE A 17 14.37 -0.76 -9.06
C PHE A 17 14.50 -1.51 -10.38
N GLY A 18 15.69 -2.09 -10.56
CA GLY A 18 15.99 -3.07 -11.58
C GLY A 18 16.16 -4.46 -10.97
N GLU A 19 16.83 -5.34 -11.72
CA GLU A 19 17.05 -6.72 -11.30
C GLU A 19 17.85 -6.82 -10.00
N SER A 20 18.84 -5.95 -9.78
CA SER A 20 19.66 -5.96 -8.56
C SER A 20 18.84 -5.72 -7.30
N GLU A 21 17.93 -4.74 -7.31
CA GLU A 21 17.11 -4.40 -6.15
C GLU A 21 16.05 -5.48 -5.90
N LEU A 22 15.43 -6.00 -6.97
CA LEU A 22 14.48 -7.12 -6.85
C LEU A 22 15.17 -8.40 -6.36
N MET A 23 16.42 -8.64 -6.73
CA MET A 23 17.23 -9.74 -6.19
C MET A 23 17.54 -9.56 -4.70
N GLN A 24 17.77 -8.33 -4.23
CA GLN A 24 17.91 -8.06 -2.79
C GLN A 24 16.60 -8.33 -2.04
N LEU A 25 15.46 -7.89 -2.58
CA LEU A 25 14.15 -8.22 -2.00
C LEU A 25 13.93 -9.74 -1.97
N TRP A 26 14.26 -10.46 -3.06
CA TRP A 26 14.21 -11.91 -3.10
C TRP A 26 15.06 -12.56 -2.00
N GLN A 27 16.29 -12.09 -1.76
CA GLN A 27 17.15 -12.58 -0.68
C GLN A 27 16.52 -12.37 0.71
N VAL A 28 15.89 -11.22 0.94
CA VAL A 28 15.14 -10.94 2.18
C VAL A 28 13.97 -11.93 2.34
N LEU A 29 13.18 -12.15 1.28
CA LEU A 29 12.07 -13.11 1.31
C LEU A 29 12.58 -14.54 1.61
N GLN A 30 13.71 -14.94 1.02
CA GLN A 30 14.33 -16.23 1.31
C GLN A 30 14.84 -16.33 2.76
N LYS A 31 15.52 -15.29 3.27
CA LYS A 31 16.01 -15.20 4.65
C LYS A 31 14.87 -15.42 5.65
N HIS A 32 13.72 -14.82 5.40
CA HIS A 32 12.53 -14.95 6.27
C HIS A 32 11.71 -16.22 6.02
N LYS A 33 12.09 -17.05 5.03
CA LYS A 33 11.40 -18.26 4.60
C LYS A 33 9.95 -17.99 4.18
N ILE A 34 9.77 -16.92 3.41
CA ILE A 34 8.47 -16.54 2.87
C ILE A 34 8.02 -17.59 1.84
N THR A 35 6.77 -18.02 1.95
CA THR A 35 6.15 -19.02 1.06
C THR A 35 5.14 -18.40 0.11
N ARG A 36 4.60 -17.21 0.44
CA ARG A 36 3.72 -16.42 -0.41
C ARG A 36 4.04 -14.94 -0.31
N LEU A 37 3.95 -14.22 -1.42
CA LEU A 37 4.09 -12.77 -1.49
C LEU A 37 2.78 -12.15 -1.96
N HIS A 38 2.38 -11.04 -1.34
CA HIS A 38 1.29 -10.21 -1.81
C HIS A 38 1.77 -8.77 -2.00
N LEU A 39 1.56 -8.22 -3.19
CA LEU A 39 1.85 -6.82 -3.51
C LEU A 39 0.56 -6.00 -3.39
N ALA A 40 0.47 -5.18 -2.35
CA ALA A 40 -0.73 -4.52 -1.88
C ALA A 40 -0.89 -3.08 -2.42
N GLY A 41 -0.86 -2.97 -3.75
CA GLY A 41 -0.98 -1.71 -4.47
C GLY A 41 0.28 -0.84 -4.48
N ASP A 42 0.34 0.06 -5.45
CA ASP A 42 1.44 1.00 -5.67
C ASP A 42 2.79 0.28 -5.79
N THR A 43 2.79 -0.85 -6.46
CA THR A 43 4.01 -1.52 -6.90
C THR A 43 4.75 -0.69 -7.93
N ALA A 44 4.01 -0.03 -8.84
CA ALA A 44 4.50 0.72 -9.98
C ALA A 44 3.49 1.79 -10.44
N ASN A 45 3.94 2.73 -11.27
CA ASN A 45 3.00 3.68 -11.91
C ASN A 45 2.33 3.08 -13.15
N LYS A 46 2.95 2.06 -13.74
CA LYS A 46 2.49 1.42 -14.97
C LYS A 46 2.14 -0.03 -14.73
N VAL A 47 1.03 -0.48 -15.33
CA VAL A 47 0.53 -1.85 -15.11
C VAL A 47 1.54 -2.87 -15.60
N ASP A 48 2.19 -2.65 -16.74
CA ASP A 48 3.23 -3.55 -17.29
C ASP A 48 4.43 -3.68 -16.33
N ARG A 49 4.83 -2.60 -15.67
CA ARG A 49 5.89 -2.58 -14.67
C ARG A 49 5.48 -3.33 -13.39
N CYS A 50 4.24 -3.17 -12.94
CA CYS A 50 3.69 -3.96 -11.84
C CYS A 50 3.72 -5.46 -12.18
N LEU A 51 3.24 -5.84 -13.37
CA LEU A 51 3.24 -7.23 -13.83
C LEU A 51 4.65 -7.80 -13.94
N ALA A 52 5.62 -7.04 -14.44
CA ALA A 52 7.02 -7.48 -14.49
C ALA A 52 7.59 -7.82 -13.10
N VAL A 53 7.19 -7.09 -12.05
CA VAL A 53 7.59 -7.41 -10.66
C VAL A 53 6.91 -8.69 -10.19
N VAL A 54 5.62 -8.87 -10.47
CA VAL A 54 4.89 -10.11 -10.14
C VAL A 54 5.55 -11.30 -10.82
N GLU A 55 5.80 -11.21 -12.13
CA GLU A 55 6.44 -12.24 -12.94
C GLU A 55 7.85 -12.57 -12.44
N PHE A 56 8.63 -11.57 -12.00
CA PHE A 56 9.96 -11.81 -11.44
C PHE A 56 9.93 -12.81 -10.27
N PHE A 57 8.96 -12.67 -9.35
CA PHE A 57 8.82 -13.58 -8.21
C PHE A 57 8.15 -14.91 -8.58
N VAL A 58 7.13 -14.88 -9.44
CA VAL A 58 6.47 -16.10 -9.95
C VAL A 58 7.48 -16.99 -10.68
N ASN A 59 8.32 -16.42 -11.55
CA ASN A 59 9.35 -17.16 -12.29
C ASN A 59 10.45 -17.75 -11.39
N LYS A 60 10.60 -17.24 -10.15
CA LYS A 60 11.46 -17.82 -9.11
C LYS A 60 10.76 -18.88 -8.26
N GLY A 61 9.51 -19.22 -8.58
CA GLY A 61 8.70 -20.22 -7.88
C GLY A 61 8.01 -19.70 -6.62
N LEU A 62 7.97 -18.38 -6.39
CA LEU A 62 7.24 -17.81 -5.26
C LEU A 62 5.78 -17.53 -5.65
N SER A 63 4.84 -18.15 -4.94
CA SER A 63 3.41 -17.86 -5.10
C SER A 63 3.15 -16.39 -4.78
N THR A 64 2.88 -15.60 -5.82
CA THR A 64 2.76 -14.15 -5.74
C THR A 64 1.38 -13.73 -6.24
N THR A 65 0.74 -12.82 -5.50
CA THR A 65 -0.51 -12.16 -5.91
C THR A 65 -0.38 -10.65 -5.75
N PHE A 66 -1.27 -9.89 -6.36
CA PHE A 66 -1.27 -8.43 -6.26
C PHE A 66 -2.67 -7.85 -6.36
N HIS A 67 -2.86 -6.64 -5.85
CA HIS A 67 -3.99 -5.78 -6.16
C HIS A 67 -3.48 -4.38 -6.49
N PHE A 68 -4.30 -3.55 -7.12
CA PHE A 68 -3.87 -2.22 -7.55
C PHE A 68 -4.01 -1.17 -6.44
N GLY A 69 -3.04 -0.27 -6.40
CA GLY A 69 -3.15 1.00 -5.69
C GLY A 69 -3.61 2.10 -6.64
N ASN A 70 -3.62 3.35 -6.16
CA ASN A 70 -4.04 4.47 -7.01
C ASN A 70 -3.04 4.72 -8.16
N HIS A 71 -1.78 4.33 -8.02
CA HIS A 71 -0.77 4.53 -9.05
C HIS A 71 -1.00 3.64 -10.27
N GLU A 72 -1.27 2.34 -10.09
CA GLU A 72 -1.62 1.47 -11.22
C GLU A 72 -2.99 1.81 -11.81
N LEU A 73 -3.97 2.15 -10.96
CA LEU A 73 -5.31 2.52 -11.42
C LEU A 73 -5.31 3.71 -12.39
N ALA A 74 -4.32 4.61 -12.28
CA ALA A 74 -4.17 5.75 -13.20
C ALA A 74 -3.74 5.33 -14.62
N ASP A 75 -3.22 4.12 -14.78
CA ASP A 75 -2.78 3.56 -16.07
C ASP A 75 -3.81 2.61 -16.68
N VAL A 76 -4.81 2.17 -15.90
CA VAL A 76 -5.92 1.35 -16.38
C VAL A 76 -6.94 2.24 -17.10
N THR A 77 -7.13 2.03 -18.41
CA THR A 77 -8.03 2.86 -19.24
C THR A 77 -9.47 2.34 -19.28
N ASN A 78 -9.69 1.06 -18.99
CA ASN A 78 -11.02 0.45 -18.94
C ASN A 78 -11.45 0.29 -17.47
N GLU A 79 -12.50 1.02 -17.06
CA GLU A 79 -13.03 0.98 -15.70
C GLU A 79 -13.36 -0.44 -15.22
N GLN A 80 -13.86 -1.33 -16.09
CA GLN A 80 -14.13 -2.73 -15.70
C GLN A 80 -12.86 -3.50 -15.34
N MET A 81 -11.73 -3.17 -15.97
CA MET A 81 -10.44 -3.80 -15.67
C MET A 81 -9.82 -3.31 -14.36
N MET A 82 -10.31 -2.20 -13.80
CA MET A 82 -9.86 -1.71 -12.50
C MET A 82 -10.26 -2.69 -11.40
N ASP A 83 -11.46 -3.27 -11.49
CA ASP A 83 -11.97 -4.21 -10.50
C ASP A 83 -11.72 -5.67 -10.88
N HIS A 84 -11.68 -5.98 -12.19
CA HIS A 84 -11.58 -7.33 -12.73
C HIS A 84 -10.44 -7.46 -13.76
N PHE A 85 -9.23 -7.07 -13.38
CA PHE A 85 -8.06 -7.22 -14.26
C PHE A 85 -7.85 -8.70 -14.66
N PRO A 86 -7.65 -9.01 -15.95
CA PRO A 86 -7.63 -10.38 -16.46
C PRO A 86 -6.26 -11.06 -16.25
N ASP A 87 -5.80 -11.10 -15.00
CA ASP A 87 -4.56 -11.77 -14.60
C ASP A 87 -4.85 -12.79 -13.49
N PRO A 88 -4.30 -14.03 -13.55
CA PRO A 88 -4.54 -15.06 -12.55
C PRO A 88 -3.98 -14.73 -11.16
N HIS A 89 -3.00 -13.84 -11.06
CA HIS A 89 -2.39 -13.37 -9.81
C HIS A 89 -3.11 -12.15 -9.23
N PHE A 90 -4.05 -11.54 -9.97
CA PHE A 90 -4.80 -10.38 -9.51
C PHE A 90 -5.86 -10.77 -8.45
N LEU A 91 -5.78 -10.11 -7.31
CA LEU A 91 -6.53 -10.39 -6.09
C LEU A 91 -7.28 -9.14 -5.62
N ASN A 92 -8.19 -8.63 -6.44
CA ASN A 92 -9.21 -7.66 -6.02
C ASN A 92 -10.58 -8.35 -5.96
N GLU A 93 -11.35 -8.10 -4.90
CA GLU A 93 -12.68 -8.69 -4.68
C GLU A 93 -12.66 -10.22 -4.74
N ARG A 94 -11.54 -10.81 -4.33
CA ARG A 94 -11.24 -12.24 -4.39
C ARG A 94 -10.41 -12.65 -3.20
N TYR A 95 -10.50 -13.92 -2.84
CA TYR A 95 -9.66 -14.51 -1.82
C TYR A 95 -9.01 -15.80 -2.29
N ILE A 96 -7.86 -16.13 -1.70
CA ILE A 96 -7.18 -17.41 -1.87
C ILE A 96 -6.98 -18.08 -0.51
N ALA A 97 -7.02 -19.41 -0.49
CA ALA A 97 -6.68 -20.17 0.71
C ALA A 97 -5.17 -20.06 1.01
N LEU A 98 -4.83 -19.67 2.24
CA LEU A 98 -3.47 -19.74 2.73
C LEU A 98 -3.20 -21.13 3.31
N ASN A 99 -4.14 -21.62 4.12
CA ASN A 99 -4.24 -22.98 4.66
C ASN A 99 -5.73 -23.43 4.65
N GLU A 100 -6.09 -24.50 5.36
CA GLU A 100 -7.47 -25.01 5.43
C GLU A 100 -8.48 -24.07 6.12
N GLN A 101 -8.01 -23.18 7.00
CA GLN A 101 -8.79 -22.34 7.89
C GLN A 101 -8.68 -20.83 7.60
N THR A 102 -7.56 -20.38 7.03
CA THR A 102 -7.22 -18.97 6.82
C THR A 102 -7.13 -18.64 5.34
N VAL A 103 -7.72 -17.51 4.94
CA VAL A 103 -7.67 -16.96 3.58
C VAL A 103 -6.99 -15.60 3.54
N LEU A 104 -6.39 -15.27 2.40
CA LEU A 104 -6.02 -13.90 2.04
C LEU A 104 -7.11 -13.32 1.15
N LEU A 105 -7.80 -12.29 1.62
CA LEU A 105 -8.76 -11.49 0.87
C LEU A 105 -8.09 -10.20 0.41
N GLY A 106 -8.08 -9.93 -0.89
CA GLY A 106 -7.53 -8.70 -1.44
C GLY A 106 -8.62 -7.76 -1.95
N MET A 107 -8.45 -6.47 -1.68
CA MET A 107 -9.35 -5.39 -2.09
C MET A 107 -8.50 -4.19 -2.49
N ASN A 108 -8.61 -3.68 -3.73
CA ASN A 108 -7.94 -2.44 -4.12
C ASN A 108 -8.24 -1.32 -3.09
N GLY A 109 -9.51 -1.19 -2.71
CA GLY A 109 -9.99 -0.15 -1.80
C GLY A 109 -10.24 1.17 -2.54
N TRP A 110 -10.77 2.15 -1.80
CA TRP A 110 -10.95 3.52 -2.25
C TRP A 110 -11.13 4.46 -1.04
N TYR A 111 -11.62 5.68 -1.25
CA TYR A 111 -11.86 6.65 -0.19
C TYR A 111 -13.24 7.30 -0.25
N ASP A 112 -13.69 7.76 0.91
CA ASP A 112 -15.01 8.35 1.15
C ASP A 112 -14.94 9.79 1.70
N TYR A 113 -13.74 10.39 1.65
CA TYR A 113 -13.43 11.72 2.17
C TYR A 113 -13.62 11.90 3.69
N GLN A 114 -13.93 10.86 4.48
CA GLN A 114 -14.26 11.03 5.91
C GLN A 114 -13.06 11.37 6.80
N PHE A 115 -11.84 11.27 6.29
CA PHE A 115 -10.63 11.74 6.97
C PHE A 115 -10.33 13.23 6.72
N SER A 116 -11.10 13.90 5.86
CA SER A 116 -10.97 15.31 5.56
C SER A 116 -11.42 16.22 6.72
N GLU A 117 -10.63 17.24 7.00
CA GLU A 117 -11.06 18.41 7.80
C GLU A 117 -11.99 19.33 7.01
N LEU A 118 -11.87 19.33 5.68
CA LEU A 118 -12.75 20.07 4.78
C LEU A 118 -14.09 19.32 4.64
N LYS A 119 -15.21 20.04 4.81
CA LYS A 119 -16.57 19.47 4.73
C LYS A 119 -17.30 19.79 3.43
N ASP A 120 -16.86 20.81 2.70
CA ASP A 120 -17.42 21.17 1.39
C ASP A 120 -16.95 20.17 0.33
N TYR A 121 -17.90 19.38 -0.18
CA TYR A 121 -17.69 18.37 -1.22
C TYR A 121 -17.04 18.96 -2.48
N ASP A 122 -17.57 20.08 -3.00
CA ASP A 122 -17.07 20.65 -4.25
C ASP A 122 -15.65 21.18 -4.08
N ALA A 123 -15.31 21.67 -2.87
CA ALA A 123 -13.96 22.07 -2.55
C ALA A 123 -12.98 20.89 -2.49
N ILE A 124 -13.40 19.75 -1.94
CA ILE A 124 -12.59 18.50 -1.96
C ILE A 124 -12.36 18.04 -3.40
N VAL A 125 -13.41 18.01 -4.23
CA VAL A 125 -13.30 17.60 -5.64
C VAL A 125 -12.40 18.54 -6.43
N ARG A 126 -12.50 19.86 -6.23
CA ARG A 126 -11.59 20.85 -6.85
C ARG A 126 -10.14 20.60 -6.44
N MET A 127 -9.89 20.34 -5.16
CA MET A 127 -8.56 20.04 -4.65
C MET A 127 -8.00 18.75 -5.27
N LYS A 128 -8.80 17.69 -5.40
CA LYS A 128 -8.40 16.45 -6.08
C LYS A 128 -7.88 16.76 -7.48
N ARG A 129 -8.67 17.48 -8.27
CA ARG A 129 -8.36 17.83 -9.67
C ARG A 129 -7.08 18.66 -9.82
N LEU A 130 -6.74 19.46 -8.81
CA LEU A 130 -5.56 20.34 -8.85
C LEU A 130 -4.29 19.67 -8.33
N TYR A 131 -4.39 18.92 -7.23
CA TYR A 131 -3.20 18.56 -6.44
C TYR A 131 -3.00 17.07 -6.23
N TRP A 132 -4.04 16.24 -6.37
CA TRP A 132 -3.95 14.83 -6.05
C TRP A 132 -3.67 13.97 -7.29
N TYR A 133 -2.89 12.91 -7.13
CA TYR A 133 -2.45 12.06 -8.25
C TYR A 133 -3.65 11.42 -8.97
N ASP A 134 -4.67 11.01 -8.21
CA ASP A 134 -5.84 10.28 -8.70
C ASP A 134 -6.69 11.08 -9.69
N ARG A 135 -6.39 12.36 -9.94
CA ARG A 135 -6.97 13.12 -11.05
C ARG A 135 -6.70 12.48 -12.43
N PHE A 136 -5.70 11.60 -12.52
CA PHE A 136 -5.39 10.85 -13.74
C PHE A 136 -6.25 9.60 -13.92
N ILE A 137 -6.94 9.14 -12.88
CA ILE A 137 -7.83 7.99 -12.94
C ILE A 137 -9.14 8.41 -13.62
N GLN A 138 -9.48 7.74 -14.71
CA GLN A 138 -10.69 8.00 -15.48
C GLN A 138 -11.77 6.99 -15.12
N ARG A 139 -12.82 7.46 -14.43
CA ARG A 139 -14.01 6.67 -14.06
C ARG A 139 -15.27 7.48 -14.35
N GLY A 140 -16.36 6.80 -14.65
CA GLY A 140 -17.67 7.44 -14.82
C GLY A 140 -18.32 7.83 -13.48
N LYS A 141 -18.00 7.11 -12.41
CA LYS A 141 -18.58 7.28 -11.08
C LYS A 141 -17.77 8.25 -10.22
N THR A 142 -18.45 8.87 -9.25
CA THR A 142 -17.81 9.67 -8.21
C THR A 142 -17.04 8.80 -7.21
N ASP A 143 -16.12 9.40 -6.46
CA ASP A 143 -15.35 8.67 -5.45
C ASP A 143 -16.26 8.03 -4.38
N LEU A 144 -17.36 8.69 -4.01
CA LEU A 144 -18.31 8.17 -3.05
C LEU A 144 -19.10 6.97 -3.59
N GLU A 145 -19.50 7.00 -4.86
CA GLU A 145 -20.17 5.87 -5.53
C GLU A 145 -19.25 4.67 -5.68
N VAL A 146 -18.01 4.90 -6.15
CA VAL A 146 -16.97 3.86 -6.23
C VAL A 146 -16.75 3.20 -4.87
N ASN A 147 -16.57 4.02 -3.82
CA ASN A 147 -16.37 3.48 -2.48
C ASN A 147 -17.60 2.70 -2.00
N ALA A 148 -18.82 3.18 -2.28
CA ALA A 148 -20.04 2.48 -1.89
C ALA A 148 -20.17 1.09 -2.55
N GLU A 149 -19.80 0.96 -3.83
CA GLU A 149 -19.78 -0.31 -4.55
C GLU A 149 -18.72 -1.26 -3.98
N MET A 150 -17.52 -0.75 -3.71
CA MET A 150 -16.45 -1.51 -3.07
C MET A 150 -16.89 -2.03 -1.69
N LEU A 151 -17.58 -1.20 -0.88
CA LEU A 151 -18.13 -1.61 0.41
C LEU A 151 -19.16 -2.73 0.26
N ALA A 152 -20.03 -2.65 -0.74
CA ALA A 152 -21.02 -3.69 -1.00
C ALA A 152 -20.36 -5.02 -1.41
N ALA A 153 -19.35 -4.97 -2.29
CA ALA A 153 -18.57 -6.13 -2.69
C ALA A 153 -17.82 -6.75 -1.50
N ALA A 154 -17.13 -5.92 -0.70
CA ALA A 154 -16.43 -6.37 0.51
C ALA A 154 -17.39 -7.02 1.50
N LYS A 155 -18.55 -6.41 1.76
CA LYS A 155 -19.56 -6.96 2.66
C LYS A 155 -20.01 -8.36 2.20
N ASN A 156 -20.34 -8.50 0.92
CA ASN A 156 -20.79 -9.77 0.35
C ASN A 156 -19.72 -10.87 0.50
N LEU A 157 -18.44 -10.55 0.32
CA LEU A 157 -17.34 -11.49 0.49
C LEU A 157 -17.13 -11.86 1.96
N LEU A 158 -17.15 -10.87 2.86
CA LEU A 158 -16.96 -11.09 4.29
C LEU A 158 -18.11 -11.91 4.90
N ASP A 159 -19.36 -11.65 4.53
CA ASP A 159 -20.52 -12.45 4.92
C ASP A 159 -20.34 -13.93 4.51
N GLN A 160 -19.86 -14.18 3.28
CA GLN A 160 -19.60 -15.53 2.79
C GLN A 160 -18.47 -16.22 3.55
N LEU A 161 -17.38 -15.51 3.86
CA LEU A 161 -16.24 -16.05 4.59
C LEU A 161 -16.59 -16.36 6.04
N GLU A 162 -17.39 -15.50 6.69
CA GLU A 162 -17.90 -15.74 8.05
C GLU A 162 -18.84 -16.95 8.07
N ALA A 163 -19.76 -17.07 7.11
CA ALA A 163 -20.63 -18.25 7.00
C ALA A 163 -19.85 -19.56 6.80
N LYS A 164 -18.73 -19.50 6.08
CA LYS A 164 -17.78 -20.63 5.92
C LYS A 164 -16.89 -20.83 7.14
N LYS A 165 -16.98 -19.97 8.16
CA LYS A 165 -16.14 -19.95 9.36
C LYS A 165 -14.65 -19.85 9.04
N LEU A 166 -14.29 -19.17 7.96
CA LEU A 166 -12.89 -18.95 7.56
C LEU A 166 -12.34 -17.71 8.26
N GLU A 167 -11.07 -17.78 8.65
CA GLU A 167 -10.31 -16.64 9.16
C GLU A 167 -9.77 -15.81 8.01
N VAL A 168 -9.76 -14.49 8.17
CA VAL A 168 -9.43 -13.56 7.08
C VAL A 168 -8.20 -12.75 7.45
N ILE A 169 -7.18 -12.82 6.59
CA ILE A 169 -6.18 -11.77 6.43
C ILE A 169 -6.67 -10.92 5.27
N LEU A 170 -6.98 -9.65 5.55
CA LEU A 170 -7.45 -8.70 4.54
C LEU A 170 -6.28 -7.82 4.12
N SER A 171 -6.08 -7.64 2.82
CA SER A 171 -5.15 -6.65 2.29
C SER A 171 -5.88 -5.63 1.44
N THR A 172 -5.58 -4.36 1.67
CA THR A 172 -6.12 -3.26 0.88
C THR A 172 -5.11 -2.13 0.73
N HIS A 173 -5.17 -1.35 -0.34
CA HIS A 173 -4.21 -0.28 -0.51
C HIS A 173 -4.54 0.94 0.38
N PHE A 174 -5.81 1.35 0.41
CA PHE A 174 -6.26 2.56 1.09
C PHE A 174 -6.47 2.40 2.60
N VAL A 175 -6.32 3.49 3.35
CA VAL A 175 -6.39 3.49 4.82
C VAL A 175 -7.81 3.21 5.32
N PRO A 176 -8.04 2.17 6.13
CA PRO A 176 -9.37 1.88 6.67
C PRO A 176 -9.67 2.60 8.00
N LYS A 177 -8.65 3.07 8.73
CA LYS A 177 -8.82 3.56 10.12
C LYS A 177 -8.21 4.94 10.33
N ARG A 178 -8.96 5.85 10.97
CA ARG A 178 -8.49 7.21 11.33
C ARG A 178 -7.24 7.21 12.20
N ALA A 179 -7.00 6.16 12.98
CA ALA A 179 -5.81 6.02 13.83
C ALA A 179 -4.48 6.00 13.05
N PHE A 180 -4.53 5.81 11.72
CA PHE A 180 -3.37 5.80 10.83
C PHE A 180 -3.31 7.05 9.93
N ILE A 181 -4.07 8.09 10.26
CA ILE A 181 -4.05 9.37 9.57
C ILE A 181 -3.23 10.37 10.38
N VAL A 182 -2.22 10.98 9.75
CA VAL A 182 -1.41 12.02 10.37
C VAL A 182 -2.07 13.38 10.10
N TYR A 183 -2.38 14.09 11.19
CA TYR A 183 -2.80 15.48 11.14
C TYR A 183 -1.64 16.38 11.56
N GLN A 184 -1.16 17.17 10.60
CA GLN A 184 -0.09 18.13 10.77
C GLN A 184 -0.59 19.36 11.55
N SER A 185 0.32 19.90 12.36
CA SER A 185 0.15 21.20 13.02
C SER A 185 0.81 22.32 12.22
N ALA A 186 0.64 23.57 12.67
CA ALA A 186 1.28 24.73 12.06
C ALA A 186 2.79 24.55 11.88
N PRO A 187 3.40 24.94 10.74
CA PRO A 187 2.80 25.63 9.58
C PRO A 187 2.34 24.70 8.44
N TYR A 188 2.14 23.41 8.72
CA TYR A 188 1.90 22.36 7.73
C TYR A 188 0.44 21.87 7.70
N GLU A 189 -0.46 22.46 8.47
CA GLU A 189 -1.88 22.09 8.59
C GLU A 189 -2.62 22.09 7.24
N ARG A 190 -2.16 22.90 6.26
CA ARG A 190 -2.74 22.92 4.91
C ARG A 190 -2.70 21.55 4.22
N TRP A 191 -1.76 20.69 4.59
CA TRP A 191 -1.61 19.35 4.02
C TRP A 191 -2.68 18.38 4.54
N ASN A 192 -3.31 18.65 5.68
CA ASN A 192 -4.39 17.81 6.24
C ASN A 192 -5.60 17.72 5.31
N LYS A 193 -5.76 18.68 4.40
CA LYS A 193 -6.82 18.62 3.38
C LYS A 193 -6.67 17.40 2.47
N LEU A 194 -5.44 16.96 2.19
CA LEU A 194 -5.17 15.77 1.38
C LEU A 194 -5.61 14.47 2.06
N ASN A 195 -5.85 14.49 3.38
CA ASN A 195 -6.36 13.31 4.10
C ASN A 195 -7.71 12.83 3.53
N ALA A 196 -8.46 13.69 2.84
CA ALA A 196 -9.66 13.31 2.09
C ALA A 196 -9.43 12.08 1.18
N PHE A 197 -8.24 11.93 0.60
CA PHE A 197 -7.95 10.92 -0.42
C PHE A 197 -7.15 9.72 0.10
N LEU A 198 -6.92 9.64 1.42
CA LEU A 198 -6.11 8.58 2.01
C LEU A 198 -6.88 7.28 2.26
N GLY A 199 -8.20 7.32 2.35
CA GLY A 199 -8.98 6.09 2.48
C GLY A 199 -10.40 6.29 2.97
N SER A 200 -10.95 5.21 3.52
CA SER A 200 -12.38 5.05 3.77
C SER A 200 -12.63 4.71 5.23
N GLU A 201 -13.14 5.68 5.99
CA GLU A 201 -13.56 5.40 7.36
C GLU A 201 -14.76 4.45 7.37
N SER A 202 -15.64 4.55 6.36
CA SER A 202 -16.76 3.63 6.19
C SER A 202 -16.28 2.19 5.99
N PHE A 203 -15.17 1.97 5.28
CA PHE A 203 -14.60 0.64 5.15
C PHE A 203 -14.12 0.12 6.49
N GLY A 204 -13.39 0.94 7.26
CA GLY A 204 -13.04 0.61 8.63
C GLY A 204 -14.24 0.21 9.49
N LYS A 205 -15.33 0.97 9.43
CA LYS A 205 -16.57 0.66 10.18
C LYS A 205 -17.20 -0.65 9.73
N LEU A 206 -17.19 -0.95 8.43
CA LEU A 206 -17.65 -2.24 7.92
C LEU A 206 -16.83 -3.39 8.50
N LEU A 207 -15.50 -3.27 8.51
CA LEU A 207 -14.61 -4.32 9.03
C LEU A 207 -14.83 -4.61 10.53
N ASP A 208 -15.24 -3.61 11.31
CA ASP A 208 -15.52 -3.78 12.75
C ASP A 208 -16.66 -4.76 13.05
N HIS A 209 -17.49 -5.10 12.05
CA HIS A 209 -18.57 -6.07 12.21
C HIS A 209 -18.13 -7.53 12.13
N TYR A 210 -16.89 -7.82 11.73
CA TYR A 210 -16.44 -9.18 11.41
C TYR A 210 -15.34 -9.66 12.35
N SER A 211 -15.68 -10.57 13.27
CA SER A 211 -14.73 -11.14 14.25
C SER A 211 -13.76 -12.18 13.68
N ASN A 212 -14.04 -12.67 12.47
CA ASN A 212 -13.19 -13.61 11.75
C ASN A 212 -12.04 -12.93 10.99
N ILE A 213 -12.00 -11.60 10.93
CA ILE A 213 -10.84 -10.85 10.44
C ILE A 213 -9.75 -10.87 11.52
N LYS A 214 -8.58 -11.42 11.18
CA LYS A 214 -7.45 -11.53 12.11
C LYS A 214 -6.41 -10.43 11.91
N GLN A 215 -6.21 -10.02 10.67
CA GLN A 215 -5.27 -8.97 10.34
C GLN A 215 -5.70 -8.20 9.09
N VAL A 216 -5.48 -6.89 9.08
CA VAL A 216 -5.72 -5.98 7.97
C VAL A 216 -4.40 -5.29 7.63
N VAL A 217 -3.90 -5.47 6.40
CA VAL A 217 -2.63 -4.89 5.95
C VAL A 217 -2.87 -3.88 4.83
N PHE A 218 -2.33 -2.67 4.98
CA PHE A 218 -2.57 -1.57 4.06
C PHE A 218 -1.42 -0.57 3.93
N GLY A 219 -1.51 0.28 2.90
CA GLY A 219 -0.44 1.17 2.44
C GLY A 219 -0.89 2.63 2.29
N HIS A 220 -0.47 3.26 1.18
CA HIS A 220 -0.85 4.60 0.68
C HIS A 220 -0.37 5.80 1.51
N THR A 221 -0.21 5.64 2.82
CA THR A 221 0.19 6.73 3.72
C THR A 221 1.65 7.15 3.53
N HIS A 222 2.49 6.28 2.95
CA HIS A 222 3.94 6.40 2.94
C HIS A 222 4.52 6.63 4.35
N ARG A 223 3.81 6.19 5.38
CA ARG A 223 4.19 6.27 6.78
C ARG A 223 4.04 4.91 7.41
N ARG A 224 5.10 4.46 8.08
CA ARG A 224 5.05 3.22 8.86
C ARG A 224 4.47 3.52 10.23
N PHE A 225 3.58 2.66 10.67
CA PHE A 225 2.98 2.69 11.99
C PHE A 225 3.28 1.37 12.68
N GLU A 226 3.37 1.41 14.01
CA GLU A 226 3.31 0.17 14.78
C GLU A 226 1.95 -0.50 14.60
N ASP A 227 1.96 -1.82 14.71
CA ASP A 227 0.74 -2.62 14.61
C ASP A 227 -0.24 -2.22 15.72
N GLN A 228 -1.52 -2.07 15.38
CA GLN A 228 -2.57 -1.72 16.34
C GLN A 228 -3.62 -2.82 16.41
N LEU A 229 -3.99 -3.24 17.62
CA LEU A 229 -5.11 -4.15 17.86
C LEU A 229 -6.40 -3.33 18.01
N ILE A 230 -7.30 -3.41 17.04
CA ILE A 230 -8.56 -2.66 17.00
C ILE A 230 -9.70 -3.64 16.73
N HIS A 231 -10.70 -3.68 17.61
CA HIS A 231 -11.85 -4.59 17.55
C HIS A 231 -11.48 -6.08 17.30
N GLY A 232 -10.35 -6.53 17.86
CA GLY A 232 -9.90 -7.92 17.77
C GLY A 232 -9.10 -8.27 16.50
N ALA A 233 -8.91 -7.34 15.57
CA ALA A 233 -8.04 -7.48 14.41
C ALA A 233 -6.75 -6.66 14.56
N ILE A 234 -5.64 -7.20 14.07
CA ILE A 234 -4.37 -6.46 13.97
C ILE A 234 -4.40 -5.60 12.70
N TYR A 235 -4.07 -4.32 12.82
CA TYR A 235 -3.92 -3.41 11.69
C TYR A 235 -2.43 -3.10 11.49
N SER A 236 -1.90 -3.46 10.31
CA SER A 236 -0.50 -3.28 9.95
C SER A 236 -0.37 -2.31 8.77
N CYS A 237 0.38 -1.23 8.97
CA CYS A 237 0.65 -0.24 7.93
C CYS A 237 2.16 0.01 7.87
N ARG A 238 2.81 -0.65 6.91
CA ARG A 238 4.27 -0.59 6.72
C ARG A 238 4.63 -0.35 5.24
N PRO A 239 4.09 0.71 4.60
CA PRO A 239 4.38 0.99 3.20
C PRO A 239 5.88 1.18 2.97
N PHE A 240 6.35 0.79 1.80
CA PHE A 240 7.73 0.95 1.40
C PHE A 240 8.05 2.42 1.09
N GLY A 241 7.24 3.05 0.23
CA GLY A 241 7.28 4.47 -0.07
C GLY A 241 8.42 4.85 -1.03
N TYR A 242 8.66 6.16 -1.17
CA TYR A 242 9.67 6.66 -2.10
C TYR A 242 11.07 6.69 -1.50
N TYR A 243 12.11 6.61 -2.34
CA TYR A 243 13.51 6.58 -1.89
C TYR A 243 13.91 7.75 -0.99
N TYR A 244 13.27 8.91 -1.13
CA TYR A 244 13.54 10.07 -0.28
C TYR A 244 12.72 10.10 1.03
N GLU A 245 11.87 9.11 1.27
CA GLU A 245 11.03 8.95 2.47
C GLU A 245 11.51 7.82 3.39
N TRP A 246 12.35 6.93 2.87
CA TRP A 246 12.89 5.77 3.60
C TRP A 246 13.69 6.13 4.84
N GLN A 247 13.69 5.20 5.81
CA GLN A 247 14.52 5.33 6.99
C GLN A 247 16.01 5.26 6.63
N LEU A 248 16.38 4.38 5.70
CA LEU A 248 17.70 4.31 5.06
C LEU A 248 18.21 5.69 4.63
N THR A 249 17.36 6.46 3.96
CA THR A 249 17.74 7.78 3.43
C THR A 249 17.92 8.80 4.53
N ARG A 250 17.06 8.77 5.55
CA ARG A 250 17.23 9.59 6.74
C ARG A 250 18.55 9.28 7.44
N ASP A 251 18.90 8.00 7.58
CA ASP A 251 20.14 7.57 8.22
C ASP A 251 21.37 8.01 7.44
N PHE A 252 21.34 7.91 6.10
CA PHE A 252 22.40 8.43 5.24
C PHE A 252 22.62 9.94 5.45
N VAL A 253 21.55 10.73 5.42
CA VAL A 253 21.64 12.19 5.58
C VAL A 253 22.19 12.60 6.94
N LEU A 254 21.78 11.89 8.01
CA LEU A 254 22.28 12.13 9.36
C LEU A 254 23.75 11.72 9.51
N LYS A 255 24.14 10.55 8.98
CA LYS A 255 25.50 10.02 9.04
C LYS A 255 26.51 10.95 8.34
N GLU A 256 26.16 11.43 7.15
CA GLU A 256 27.00 12.29 6.33
C GLU A 256 26.89 13.78 6.74
N GLN A 257 26.11 14.12 7.77
CA GLN A 257 25.89 15.48 8.29
C GLN A 257 25.49 16.48 7.19
N LEU A 258 24.67 16.03 6.24
CA LEU A 258 24.38 16.78 5.02
C LEU A 258 23.35 17.92 5.21
N LEU A 259 22.74 18.03 6.38
CA LEU A 259 21.77 19.07 6.71
C LEU A 259 21.94 19.54 8.16
N ASP A 260 21.95 20.87 8.35
CA ASP A 260 21.85 21.49 9.69
C ASP A 260 20.47 21.25 10.34
N SER A 261 19.44 21.04 9.52
CA SER A 261 18.07 20.68 9.93
C SER A 261 17.37 19.88 8.83
N TYR A 262 16.69 18.79 9.18
CA TYR A 262 16.01 17.90 8.22
C TYR A 262 14.81 18.59 7.54
N ASP A 263 14.94 18.87 6.24
CA ASP A 263 13.87 19.41 5.38
C ASP A 263 13.52 18.41 4.25
N PRO A 264 12.37 17.71 4.34
CA PRO A 264 11.95 16.73 3.34
C PRO A 264 11.89 17.28 1.90
N MET A 265 11.61 18.58 1.72
CA MET A 265 11.47 19.18 0.40
C MET A 265 12.81 19.32 -0.32
N LYS A 266 13.93 19.34 0.43
CA LYS A 266 15.29 19.48 -0.12
C LYS A 266 15.97 18.13 -0.35
N LEU A 267 15.45 17.04 0.20
CA LEU A 267 16.08 15.72 0.13
C LEU A 267 16.36 15.27 -1.29
N ARG A 268 15.41 15.44 -2.23
CA ARG A 268 15.63 15.02 -3.64
C ARG A 268 16.82 15.73 -4.29
N VAL A 269 17.01 17.02 -4.01
CA VAL A 269 18.13 17.81 -4.56
C VAL A 269 19.43 17.37 -3.90
N LEU A 270 19.40 17.17 -2.60
CA LEU A 270 20.54 16.72 -1.81
C LEU A 270 21.05 15.34 -2.27
N LEU A 271 20.14 14.36 -2.38
CA LEU A 271 20.48 13.00 -2.81
C LEU A 271 21.04 12.97 -4.23
N ARG A 272 20.59 13.88 -5.11
CA ARG A 272 21.17 14.03 -6.45
C ARG A 272 22.60 14.57 -6.41
N ALA A 273 22.87 15.53 -5.53
CA ALA A 273 24.21 16.09 -5.37
C ALA A 273 25.21 15.06 -4.81
N HIS A 274 24.74 14.11 -3.99
CA HIS A 274 25.55 13.05 -3.38
C HIS A 274 25.28 11.66 -3.98
N HIS A 275 24.82 11.59 -5.23
CA HIS A 275 24.28 10.36 -5.83
C HIS A 275 25.21 9.14 -5.74
N PRO A 276 26.54 9.22 -6.03
CA PRO A 276 27.41 8.05 -5.92
C PRO A 276 27.50 7.49 -4.49
N ALA A 277 27.61 8.38 -3.49
CA ALA A 277 27.69 7.98 -2.08
C ALA A 277 26.35 7.41 -1.59
N PHE A 278 25.24 8.05 -1.96
CA PHE A 278 23.91 7.57 -1.61
C PHE A 278 23.62 6.21 -2.26
N GLN A 279 23.97 6.01 -3.54
CA GLN A 279 23.77 4.74 -4.23
C GLN A 279 24.58 3.60 -3.59
N HIS A 280 25.82 3.87 -3.17
CA HIS A 280 26.62 2.91 -2.44
C HIS A 280 25.98 2.53 -1.10
N TYR A 281 25.54 3.53 -0.32
CA TYR A 281 24.85 3.32 0.95
C TYR A 281 23.54 2.55 0.75
N GLN A 282 22.75 2.93 -0.25
CA GLN A 282 21.51 2.24 -0.62
C GLN A 282 21.78 0.76 -0.90
N THR A 283 22.80 0.44 -1.69
CA THR A 283 23.15 -0.95 -2.02
C THR A 283 23.47 -1.79 -0.78
N GLN A 284 24.02 -1.19 0.28
CA GLN A 284 24.39 -1.88 1.51
C GLN A 284 23.20 -2.07 2.46
N HIS A 285 22.26 -1.13 2.47
CA HIS A 285 21.20 -1.04 3.49
C HIS A 285 19.79 -1.34 2.97
N LEU A 286 19.60 -1.53 1.65
CA LEU A 286 18.28 -1.73 1.06
C LEU A 286 17.55 -2.98 1.59
N GLN A 287 18.28 -4.04 1.93
CA GLN A 287 17.68 -5.22 2.56
C GLN A 287 17.04 -4.91 3.92
N GLU A 288 17.68 -4.06 4.73
CA GLU A 288 17.15 -3.63 6.03
C GLU A 288 15.89 -2.77 5.83
N GLU A 289 15.87 -1.94 4.79
CA GLU A 289 14.68 -1.14 4.43
C GLU A 289 13.51 -2.04 4.01
N PHE A 290 13.75 -3.08 3.20
CA PHE A 290 12.73 -4.07 2.84
C PHE A 290 12.18 -4.80 4.07
N GLU A 291 13.03 -5.17 5.02
CA GLU A 291 12.60 -5.84 6.26
C GLU A 291 11.69 -4.95 7.10
N GLN A 292 11.94 -3.64 7.15
CA GLN A 292 11.12 -2.70 7.90
C GLN A 292 9.77 -2.37 7.25
N ALA A 293 9.69 -2.45 5.91
CA ALA A 293 8.51 -2.15 5.11
C ALA A 293 7.75 -3.39 4.60
N MET A 294 7.87 -4.51 5.33
CA MET A 294 7.18 -5.75 4.99
C MET A 294 6.42 -6.26 6.21
N THR A 295 5.16 -6.62 6.00
CA THR A 295 4.37 -7.34 7.01
C THR A 295 4.51 -8.83 6.77
N ILE A 296 5.01 -9.58 7.76
CA ILE A 296 5.13 -11.04 7.69
C ILE A 296 4.10 -11.68 8.61
N ILE A 297 3.24 -12.53 8.04
CA ILE A 297 2.16 -13.22 8.76
C ILE A 297 2.35 -14.72 8.62
N SER A 298 2.38 -15.43 9.75
CA SER A 298 2.42 -16.89 9.75
C SER A 298 1.02 -17.48 9.64
N TYR A 299 0.91 -18.58 8.89
CA TYR A 299 -0.33 -19.31 8.68
C TYR A 299 -0.07 -20.82 8.52
#